data_AF-R1HQN5-F1
#
_entry.id   AF-R1HQN5-F1
#
_cell.length_a   1.000
_cell.length_b   1.000
_cell.length_c   1.000
_cell.angle_alpha   90.00
_cell.angle_beta   90.00
_cell.angle_gamma   90.00
#
_symmetry.space_group_name_H-M   'P 1'
#
loop_
_entity.id
_entity.type
_entity.pdbx_description
1 polymer ?
#
loop_
_entity_poly.entity_id
_entity_poly.type
_entity_poly.pdbx_seq_one_letter_code
_entity_poly.pdbx_strand_id
1 'polypeptide(L)'
;PVVDTNVRRVVARAVHGAGDAGPASNTRDMNDVEALLPAEDAPASKFSAAIMELGALVCTARTPKCADCPIYDECAWQLAGRPEYTGPAKPVQKFAGTDRQVRGRLLDVLRGSEGPVEKARLDLVWHDGGQRDRCLDSLLVDGLLEQTSDGLFALPGEH
;
A
#
# COMPACT_ATOMS: atom_id res chain seq x y z
N PRO A 1 -4.76 -6.05 -14.46
CA PRO A 1 -4.27 -6.81 -13.28
C PRO A 1 -4.11 -5.88 -12.07
N VAL A 2 -4.14 -6.41 -10.85
CA VAL A 2 -3.77 -5.66 -9.64
C VAL A 2 -2.32 -5.94 -9.32
N VAL A 3 -1.50 -4.89 -9.21
CA VAL A 3 -0.05 -5.01 -8.98
C VAL A 3 0.33 -4.27 -7.70
N ASP A 4 0.61 -5.02 -6.65
CA ASP A 4 1.07 -4.50 -5.37
C ASP A 4 2.54 -4.89 -5.11
N THR A 5 3.05 -4.56 -3.93
CA THR A 5 4.43 -4.89 -3.56
C THR A 5 4.69 -6.39 -3.41
N ASN A 6 3.65 -7.21 -3.21
CA ASN A 6 3.75 -8.66 -3.11
C ASN A 6 3.85 -9.29 -4.50
N VAL A 7 2.96 -8.94 -5.41
CA VAL A 7 2.95 -9.39 -6.80
C VAL A 7 4.28 -9.05 -7.47
N ARG A 8 4.74 -7.80 -7.33
CA ARG A 8 6.04 -7.37 -7.88
C ARG A 8 7.21 -8.23 -7.40
N ARG A 9 7.21 -8.62 -6.12
CA ARG A 9 8.26 -9.47 -5.54
C ARG A 9 8.20 -10.90 -6.07
N VAL A 10 7.00 -11.45 -6.23
CA VAL A 10 6.81 -12.78 -6.82
C VAL A 10 7.36 -12.78 -8.25
N VAL A 11 6.96 -11.82 -9.08
CA VAL A 11 7.43 -11.67 -10.46
C VAL A 11 8.95 -11.49 -10.51
N ALA A 12 9.51 -10.60 -9.69
CA ALA A 12 10.96 -10.38 -9.65
C ALA A 12 11.74 -11.67 -9.36
N ARG A 13 11.28 -12.49 -8.42
CA ARG A 13 11.95 -13.74 -8.05
C ARG A 13 11.70 -14.85 -9.07
N ALA A 14 10.44 -15.09 -9.42
CA ALA A 14 10.05 -16.21 -10.26
C ALA A 14 10.47 -16.03 -11.72
N VAL A 15 10.27 -14.83 -12.26
CA VAL A 15 10.48 -14.52 -13.69
C VAL A 15 11.87 -13.93 -13.92
N HIS A 16 12.25 -12.93 -13.13
CA HIS A 16 13.48 -12.15 -13.38
C HIS A 16 14.72 -12.64 -12.64
N GLY A 17 14.59 -13.67 -11.80
CA GLY A 17 15.71 -14.21 -11.01
C GLY A 17 16.26 -13.26 -9.96
N ALA A 18 15.54 -12.18 -9.63
CA ALA A 18 15.98 -11.11 -8.75
C ALA A 18 15.36 -11.21 -7.35
N GLY A 19 16.17 -11.00 -6.30
CA GLY A 19 15.71 -11.06 -4.91
C GLY A 19 14.67 -9.98 -4.53
N ASP A 20 14.63 -8.86 -5.25
CA ASP A 20 13.68 -7.74 -5.12
C ASP A 20 13.33 -7.14 -6.48
N ALA A 21 12.18 -6.46 -6.57
CA ALA A 21 11.64 -5.83 -7.78
C ALA A 21 12.19 -4.42 -8.07
N GLY A 22 12.96 -3.84 -7.15
CA GLY A 22 13.48 -2.47 -7.23
C GLY A 22 12.41 -1.37 -7.07
N PRO A 23 12.72 -0.12 -7.45
CA PRO A 23 11.76 0.98 -7.47
C PRO A 23 10.51 0.65 -8.29
N ALA A 24 9.35 1.14 -7.86
CA ALA A 24 8.09 0.91 -8.57
C ALA A 24 8.09 1.62 -9.93
N SER A 25 7.53 0.96 -10.93
CA SER A 25 7.31 1.51 -12.27
C SER A 25 6.00 0.94 -12.78
N ASN A 26 4.94 1.76 -12.79
CA ASN A 26 3.59 1.30 -13.14
C ASN A 26 3.57 0.61 -14.52
N THR A 27 4.20 1.20 -15.53
CA THR A 27 4.24 0.63 -16.89
C THR A 27 4.95 -0.72 -16.93
N ARG A 28 6.17 -0.80 -16.39
CA ARG A 28 6.95 -2.04 -16.40
C ARG A 28 6.26 -3.13 -15.57
N ASP A 29 5.86 -2.78 -14.36
CA ASP A 29 5.26 -3.73 -13.42
C ASP A 29 3.91 -4.26 -13.94
N MET A 30 3.11 -3.42 -14.64
CA MET A 30 1.88 -3.86 -15.30
C MET A 30 2.16 -4.78 -16.48
N ASN A 31 3.11 -4.43 -17.35
CA ASN A 31 3.46 -5.25 -18.51
C ASN A 31 3.96 -6.63 -18.10
N ASP A 32 4.83 -6.70 -17.08
CA ASP A 32 5.36 -7.97 -16.58
C ASP A 32 4.25 -8.89 -16.06
N VAL A 33 3.25 -8.33 -15.37
CA VAL A 33 2.13 -9.12 -14.83
C VAL A 33 1.14 -9.50 -15.91
N GLU A 34 0.84 -8.58 -16.83
CA GLU A 34 -0.07 -8.83 -17.95
C GLU A 34 0.44 -9.94 -18.88
N ALA A 35 1.76 -10.03 -19.10
CA ALA A 35 2.37 -11.10 -19.85
C ALA A 35 2.17 -12.51 -19.23
N LEU A 36 1.79 -12.60 -17.96
CA LEU A 36 1.53 -13.86 -17.26
C LEU A 36 0.03 -14.22 -17.21
N LEU A 37 -0.86 -13.30 -17.56
CA LEU A 37 -2.30 -13.52 -17.44
C LEU A 37 -2.82 -14.41 -18.58
N PRO A 38 -3.73 -15.34 -18.29
CA PRO A 38 -4.58 -15.95 -19.31
C PRO A 38 -5.37 -14.89 -20.09
N ALA A 39 -5.71 -15.17 -21.35
CA ALA A 39 -6.48 -14.27 -22.21
C ALA A 39 -7.93 -14.07 -21.76
N GLU A 40 -8.49 -15.01 -21.00
CA GLU A 40 -9.87 -15.00 -20.53
C GLU A 40 -9.99 -14.29 -19.16
N ASP A 41 -10.99 -13.42 -19.02
CA ASP A 41 -11.15 -12.55 -17.84
C ASP A 41 -11.26 -13.32 -16.51
N ALA A 42 -12.08 -14.38 -16.47
CA ALA A 42 -12.31 -15.13 -15.23
C ALA A 42 -11.04 -15.86 -14.76
N PRO A 43 -10.32 -16.61 -15.62
CA PRO A 43 -8.99 -17.14 -15.28
C PRO A 43 -7.96 -16.06 -14.94
N ALA A 44 -7.93 -14.91 -15.63
CA ALA A 44 -7.02 -13.81 -15.33
C ALA A 44 -7.25 -13.21 -13.94
N SER A 45 -8.52 -13.05 -13.54
CA SER A 45 -8.90 -12.61 -12.20
C SER A 45 -8.44 -13.61 -11.13
N LYS A 46 -8.68 -14.91 -11.35
CA LYS A 46 -8.22 -15.97 -10.45
C LYS A 46 -6.69 -16.01 -10.32
N PHE A 47 -5.97 -15.85 -11.43
CA PHE A 47 -4.50 -15.76 -11.42
C PHE A 47 -4.03 -14.55 -10.61
N SER A 48 -4.64 -13.37 -10.82
CA SER A 48 -4.30 -12.14 -10.10
C SER A 48 -4.48 -12.28 -8.58
N ALA A 49 -5.55 -12.97 -8.14
CA ALA A 49 -5.74 -13.28 -6.73
C ALA A 49 -4.69 -14.28 -6.21
N ALA A 50 -4.43 -15.35 -6.96
CA ALA A 50 -3.47 -16.39 -6.57
C ALA A 50 -2.04 -15.85 -6.43
N ILE A 51 -1.57 -15.02 -7.36
CA ILE A 51 -0.21 -14.45 -7.29
C ILE A 51 -0.08 -13.45 -6.13
N MET A 52 -1.13 -12.70 -5.81
CA MET A 52 -1.18 -11.81 -4.65
C MET A 52 -1.09 -12.62 -3.34
N GLU A 53 -1.87 -13.68 -3.20
CA GLU A 53 -1.86 -14.55 -2.02
C GLU A 53 -0.54 -15.29 -1.86
N LEU A 54 0.04 -15.80 -2.97
CA LEU A 54 1.37 -16.39 -2.97
C LEU A 54 2.43 -15.41 -2.44
N GLY A 55 2.37 -14.16 -2.89
CA GLY A 55 3.27 -13.10 -2.42
C GLY A 55 3.06 -12.77 -0.94
N ALA A 56 1.82 -12.77 -0.45
CA ALA A 56 1.49 -12.45 0.93
C ALA A 56 1.89 -13.54 1.92
N LEU A 57 1.62 -14.82 1.60
CA LEU A 57 1.70 -15.92 2.57
C LEU A 57 2.97 -16.77 2.46
N VAL A 58 3.55 -16.87 1.26
CA VAL A 58 4.64 -17.81 0.97
C VAL A 58 5.90 -17.07 0.53
N CYS A 59 5.83 -16.32 -0.56
CA CYS A 59 6.96 -15.57 -1.12
C CYS A 59 7.12 -14.23 -0.39
N THR A 60 7.33 -14.27 0.94
CA THR A 60 7.44 -13.08 1.78
C THR A 60 8.79 -12.36 1.60
N ALA A 61 8.87 -11.09 2.01
CA ALA A 61 10.04 -10.25 1.75
C ALA A 61 11.34 -10.75 2.39
N ARG A 62 11.28 -11.17 3.67
CA ARG A 62 12.47 -11.51 4.47
C ARG A 62 12.74 -13.01 4.53
N THR A 63 11.73 -13.79 4.91
CA THR A 63 11.86 -15.24 5.16
C THR A 63 10.83 -15.99 4.31
N PRO A 64 11.04 -16.09 2.99
CA PRO A 64 10.09 -16.78 2.11
C PRO A 64 10.05 -18.28 2.45
N LYS A 65 8.84 -18.85 2.44
CA LYS A 65 8.58 -20.26 2.69
C LYS A 65 8.77 -21.07 1.40
N CYS A 66 9.98 -21.04 0.84
CA CYS A 66 10.23 -21.65 -0.47
C CYS A 66 9.88 -23.15 -0.53
N ALA A 67 10.05 -23.89 0.57
CA ALA A 67 9.67 -25.31 0.62
C ALA A 67 8.17 -25.54 0.42
N ASP A 68 7.33 -24.56 0.72
CA ASP A 68 5.87 -24.60 0.54
C ASP A 68 5.43 -23.91 -0.77
N CYS A 69 6.38 -23.46 -1.60
CA CYS A 69 6.08 -22.66 -2.78
C CYS A 69 5.65 -23.55 -3.95
N PRO A 70 4.44 -23.37 -4.51
CA PRO A 70 3.93 -24.22 -5.59
C PRO A 70 4.71 -24.07 -6.90
N ILE A 71 5.52 -23.01 -7.03
CA ILE A 71 6.37 -22.74 -8.20
C ILE A 71 7.87 -22.87 -7.87
N TYR A 72 8.21 -23.65 -6.83
CA TYR A 72 9.60 -23.78 -6.35
C TYR A 72 10.56 -24.20 -7.45
N ASP A 73 10.21 -25.25 -8.20
CA ASP A 73 11.08 -25.85 -9.23
C ASP A 73 11.21 -24.99 -10.50
N GLU A 74 10.36 -23.97 -10.65
CA GLU A 74 10.35 -23.07 -11.81
C GLU A 74 10.85 -21.66 -11.47
N CYS A 75 11.11 -21.37 -10.19
CA CYS A 75 11.46 -20.03 -9.74
C CYS A 75 12.92 -19.69 -10.09
N ALA A 76 13.15 -18.78 -11.03
CA ALA A 76 14.48 -18.39 -11.49
C ALA A 76 15.43 -17.97 -10.34
N TRP A 77 14.95 -17.22 -9.34
CA TRP A 77 15.76 -16.78 -8.20
C TRP A 77 16.14 -17.94 -7.29
N GLN A 78 15.23 -18.91 -7.09
CA GLN A 78 15.53 -20.12 -6.34
C GLN A 78 16.56 -20.96 -7.08
N LEU A 79 16.39 -21.15 -8.40
CA LEU A 79 17.28 -21.97 -9.22
C LEU A 79 18.69 -21.38 -9.30
N ALA A 80 18.81 -20.05 -9.20
CA ALA A 80 20.07 -19.33 -9.10
C ALA A 80 20.74 -19.39 -7.71
N GLY A 81 20.18 -20.14 -6.74
CA GLY A 81 20.73 -20.24 -5.39
C GLY A 81 20.38 -19.06 -4.47
N ARG A 82 19.34 -18.28 -4.81
CA ARG A 82 18.82 -17.15 -4.03
C ARG A 82 19.86 -16.04 -3.77
N PRO A 83 20.49 -15.49 -4.82
CA PRO A 83 21.46 -14.41 -4.65
C PRO A 83 20.83 -13.18 -3.98
N GLU A 84 21.63 -12.44 -3.22
CA GLU A 84 21.21 -11.17 -2.65
C GLU A 84 20.89 -10.14 -3.75
N TYR A 85 19.95 -9.25 -3.46
CA TYR A 85 19.59 -8.18 -4.38
C TYR A 85 20.66 -7.09 -4.41
N THR A 86 21.26 -6.85 -5.57
CA THR A 86 22.32 -5.85 -5.79
C THR A 86 21.84 -4.63 -6.59
N GLY A 87 20.54 -4.52 -6.88
CA GLY A 87 19.97 -3.41 -7.63
C GLY A 87 19.65 -2.17 -6.79
N PRO A 88 19.07 -1.12 -7.42
CA PRO A 88 18.77 0.13 -6.74
C PRO A 88 17.78 -0.05 -5.58
N ALA A 89 18.08 0.58 -4.45
CA ALA A 89 17.19 0.59 -3.31
C ALA A 89 15.88 1.32 -3.63
N LYS A 90 14.77 0.83 -3.08
CA LYS A 90 13.49 1.54 -3.11
C LYS A 90 13.62 2.86 -2.35
N PRO A 91 13.18 4.00 -2.91
CA PRO A 91 13.13 5.24 -2.17
C PRO A 91 12.18 5.06 -0.98
N VAL A 92 12.68 5.32 0.22
CA VAL A 92 11.84 5.35 1.42
C VAL A 92 11.29 6.75 1.55
N GLN A 93 9.98 6.91 1.34
CA GLN A 93 9.31 8.16 1.69
C GLN A 93 9.36 8.32 3.21
N LYS A 94 9.93 9.44 3.68
CA LYS A 94 9.90 9.78 5.11
C LYS A 94 8.44 10.02 5.49
N PHE A 95 8.01 9.47 6.62
CA PHE A 95 6.65 9.70 7.15
C PHE A 95 6.43 11.17 7.52
N ALA A 96 7.47 11.83 8.03
CA ALA A 96 7.44 13.23 8.41
C ALA A 96 7.13 14.13 7.19
N GLY A 97 6.15 15.00 7.33
CA GLY A 97 5.70 15.95 6.30
C GLY A 97 4.66 15.40 5.32
N THR A 98 4.21 14.15 5.49
CA THR A 98 3.27 13.53 4.55
C THR A 98 1.81 13.78 4.93
N ASP A 99 0.91 13.77 3.94
CA ASP A 99 -0.53 13.87 4.17
C ASP A 99 -1.03 12.77 5.11
N ARG A 100 -0.44 11.57 5.03
CA ARG A 100 -0.73 10.47 5.97
C ARG A 100 -0.44 10.87 7.42
N GLN A 101 0.65 11.59 7.67
CA GLN A 101 0.97 12.09 9.00
C GLN A 101 -0.05 13.13 9.45
N VAL A 102 -0.36 14.10 8.60
CA VAL A 102 -1.30 15.20 8.93
C VAL A 102 -2.70 14.64 9.23
N ARG A 103 -3.21 13.77 8.36
CA ARG A 103 -4.48 13.06 8.57
C ARG A 103 -4.52 12.29 9.88
N GLY A 104 -3.45 11.56 10.19
CA GLY A 104 -3.33 10.83 11.45
C GLY A 104 -3.43 11.76 12.66
N ARG A 105 -2.74 12.91 12.62
CA ARG A 105 -2.79 13.90 13.70
C ARG A 105 -4.17 14.56 13.86
N LEU A 106 -4.89 14.81 12.76
CA LEU A 106 -6.28 15.32 12.81
C LEU A 106 -7.20 14.29 13.48
N LEU A 107 -7.10 13.01 13.08
CA LEU A 107 -7.84 11.91 13.70
C LEU A 107 -7.49 11.73 15.18
N ASP A 108 -6.23 11.92 15.57
CA ASP A 108 -5.81 11.83 16.97
C ASP A 108 -6.46 12.89 17.85
N VAL A 109 -6.71 14.10 17.33
CA VAL A 109 -7.46 15.15 18.07
C VAL A 109 -8.89 14.71 18.32
N LEU A 110 -9.57 14.18 17.29
CA LEU A 110 -10.95 13.74 17.40
C LEU A 110 -11.09 12.57 18.37
N ARG A 111 -10.25 11.53 18.24
CA ARG A 111 -10.23 10.39 19.17
C ARG A 111 -9.90 10.76 20.61
N GLY A 112 -9.18 11.88 20.80
CA GLY A 112 -8.81 12.39 22.12
C GLY A 112 -9.83 13.37 22.71
N SER A 113 -10.94 13.63 22.02
CA SER A 113 -11.99 14.56 22.45
C SER A 113 -13.25 13.79 22.85
N GLU A 114 -14.04 14.32 23.78
CA GLU A 114 -15.27 13.67 24.27
C GLU A 114 -16.50 13.91 23.37
N GLY A 115 -16.32 14.64 22.26
CA GLY A 115 -17.39 14.97 21.33
C GLY A 115 -16.89 15.81 20.15
N PRO A 116 -17.82 16.41 19.36
CA PRO A 116 -17.48 17.20 18.18
C PRO A 116 -16.52 18.36 18.49
N VAL A 117 -15.56 18.58 17.60
CA VAL A 117 -14.44 19.50 17.75
C VAL A 117 -14.57 20.68 16.79
N GLU A 118 -14.28 21.90 17.28
CA GLU A 118 -14.23 23.09 16.44
C GLU A 118 -13.05 23.05 15.44
N LYS A 119 -13.26 23.64 14.24
CA LYS A 119 -12.19 23.78 13.24
C LYS A 119 -10.93 24.45 13.81
N ALA A 120 -11.10 25.45 14.68
CA ALA A 120 -9.98 26.16 15.30
C ALA A 120 -9.04 25.22 16.07
N ARG A 121 -9.55 24.15 16.67
CA ARG A 121 -8.73 23.15 17.38
C ARG A 121 -7.94 22.27 16.40
N LEU A 122 -8.56 21.89 15.27
CA LEU A 122 -7.90 21.16 14.19
C LEU A 122 -6.84 22.02 13.50
N ASP A 123 -7.06 23.33 13.41
CA ASP A 123 -6.12 24.26 12.79
C ASP A 123 -4.78 24.37 13.52
N LEU A 124 -4.72 24.03 14.81
CA LEU A 124 -3.49 24.01 15.60
C LEU A 124 -2.62 22.76 15.37
N VAL A 125 -3.15 21.73 14.69
CA VAL A 125 -2.49 20.43 14.55
C VAL A 125 -1.30 20.47 13.60
N TRP A 126 -1.33 21.36 12.62
CA TRP A 126 -0.33 21.43 11.57
C TRP A 126 -0.12 22.85 11.09
N HIS A 127 1.15 23.20 10.88
CA HIS A 127 1.60 24.56 10.56
C HIS A 127 1.31 24.98 9.12
N ASP A 128 1.35 24.03 8.16
CA ASP A 128 0.96 24.29 6.77
C ASP A 128 -0.57 24.20 6.64
N GLY A 129 -1.23 25.36 6.59
CA GLY A 129 -2.68 25.44 6.45
C GLY A 129 -3.22 24.81 5.17
N GLY A 130 -2.50 24.95 4.05
CA GLY A 130 -2.94 24.40 2.76
C GLY A 130 -2.89 22.87 2.75
N GLN A 131 -1.84 22.27 3.31
CA GLN A 131 -1.77 20.82 3.47
C GLN A 131 -2.82 20.30 4.46
N ARG A 132 -2.99 21.00 5.59
CA ARG A 132 -3.96 20.65 6.62
C ARG A 132 -5.39 20.65 6.10
N ASP A 133 -5.80 21.71 5.41
CA ASP A 133 -7.17 21.83 4.90
C ASP A 133 -7.46 20.78 3.82
N ARG A 134 -6.52 20.50 2.92
CA ARG A 134 -6.65 19.39 1.96
C ARG A 134 -6.74 18.03 2.65
N CYS A 135 -5.97 17.80 3.72
CA CYS A 135 -6.04 16.57 4.50
C CYS A 135 -7.39 16.43 5.22
N LEU A 136 -7.91 17.52 5.79
CA LEU A 136 -9.21 17.55 6.45
C LEU A 136 -10.33 17.24 5.46
N ASP A 137 -10.33 17.89 4.29
CA ASP A 137 -11.29 17.64 3.21
C ASP A 137 -11.24 16.18 2.75
N SER A 138 -10.04 15.64 2.51
CA SER A 138 -9.88 14.24 2.11
C SER A 138 -10.42 13.24 3.16
N LEU A 139 -10.41 13.59 4.45
CA LEU A 139 -10.98 12.74 5.50
C LEU A 139 -12.51 12.75 5.50
N LEU A 140 -13.13 13.88 5.17
CA LEU A 140 -14.58 13.99 4.98
C LEU A 140 -15.02 13.18 3.76
N VAL A 141 -14.29 13.32 2.64
CA VAL A 141 -14.57 12.58 1.40
C VAL A 141 -14.46 11.07 1.60
N ASP A 142 -13.46 10.63 2.37
CA ASP A 142 -13.27 9.22 2.70
C ASP A 142 -14.28 8.70 3.75
N GLY A 143 -15.15 9.55 4.31
CA GLY A 143 -16.10 9.18 5.36
C GLY A 143 -15.42 8.80 6.69
N LEU A 144 -14.21 9.29 6.94
CA LEU A 144 -13.48 9.06 8.19
C LEU A 144 -13.76 10.14 9.24
N LEU A 145 -14.32 11.27 8.80
CA LEU A 145 -14.79 12.40 9.60
C LEU A 145 -16.18 12.80 9.09
N GLU A 146 -16.97 13.42 9.96
CA GLU A 146 -18.24 14.05 9.61
C GLU A 146 -18.27 15.50 10.12
N GLN A 147 -18.99 16.37 9.41
CA GLN A 147 -19.25 17.74 9.86
C GLN A 147 -20.70 17.86 10.32
N THR A 148 -20.90 18.29 11.56
CA THR A 148 -22.23 18.46 12.15
C THR A 148 -22.94 19.67 11.54
N SER A 149 -24.26 19.78 11.77
CA SER A 149 -25.06 20.95 11.34
C SER A 149 -24.53 22.28 11.89
N ASP A 150 -23.89 22.22 13.06
CA ASP A 150 -23.36 23.39 13.77
C ASP A 150 -21.92 23.73 13.34
N GLY A 151 -21.39 23.01 12.33
CA GLY A 151 -20.07 23.25 11.75
C GLY A 151 -18.91 22.60 12.51
N LEU A 152 -19.19 21.75 13.50
CA LEU A 152 -18.18 21.00 14.26
C LEU A 152 -17.78 19.72 13.52
N PHE A 153 -16.62 19.16 13.88
CA PHE A 153 -16.07 17.95 13.26
C PHE A 153 -16.10 16.79 14.26
N ALA A 154 -16.59 15.63 13.87
CA ALA A 154 -16.68 14.44 14.72
C ALA A 154 -16.19 13.19 13.98
N LEU A 155 -15.92 12.11 14.71
CA LEU A 155 -15.83 10.79 14.07
C LEU A 155 -17.24 10.34 13.68
N PRO A 156 -17.37 9.50 12.64
CA PRO A 156 -18.66 8.99 12.21
C PRO A 156 -19.43 8.31 13.34
N GLY A 157 -20.67 8.74 13.55
CA GLY A 157 -21.56 8.18 14.58
C GLY A 157 -21.34 8.67 16.02
N GLU A 158 -20.51 9.71 16.24
CA GLU A 158 -20.29 10.31 17.57
C GLU A 158 -21.15 11.55 17.87
N HIS A 159 -22.19 11.81 17.08
CA HIS A 159 -23.12 12.93 17.28
C HIS A 159 -24.57 12.55 16.97
#